data_AF-A0A958S981-F1
#
_entry.id   AF-A0A958S981-F1
#
_cell.length_a   1.000
_cell.length_b   1.000
_cell.length_c   1.000
_cell.angle_alpha   90.00
_cell.angle_beta   90.00
_cell.angle_gamma   90.00
#
_symmetry.space_group_name_H-M   'P 1'
#
loop_
_entity.id
_entity.type
_entity.pdbx_description
1 polymer ?
#
loop_
_entity_poly.entity_id
_entity_poly.type
_entity_poly.pdbx_seq_one_letter_code
_entity_poly.pdbx_strand_id
1 'polypeptide(L)'
;MSSLINVFGQKAHDNINLKKINTSFLVQLIEEKINEERAQKDQYALKQDPILKLAAADQSDYILKGGRVVHDQNNKKKATPFDRVVFYEGLINEVGENCMQTALGAKVKV
;
A
#
# COMPACT_ATOMS: atom_id res chain seq x y z
N MET A 1 -26.64 12.89 19.53
CA MET A 1 -26.02 11.70 20.13
C MET A 1 -24.99 11.17 19.15
N SER A 2 -23.71 11.50 19.36
CA SER A 2 -22.63 10.97 18.52
C SER A 2 -22.04 9.76 19.24
N SER A 3 -22.06 8.60 18.60
CA SER A 3 -21.47 7.37 19.12
C SER A 3 -19.96 7.43 18.93
N LEU A 4 -19.22 7.43 20.04
CA LEU A 4 -17.77 7.27 20.05
C LEU A 4 -17.44 5.81 19.74
N ILE A 5 -17.01 5.53 18.52
CA ILE A 5 -16.43 4.24 18.16
C ILE A 5 -15.03 4.19 18.79
N ASN A 6 -14.93 3.54 19.95
CA ASN A 6 -13.64 3.17 20.52
C ASN A 6 -13.05 2.03 19.69
N VAL A 7 -12.19 2.37 18.73
CA VAL A 7 -11.37 1.40 18.01
C VAL A 7 -10.18 1.08 18.91
N PHE A 8 -10.21 -0.09 19.56
CA PHE A 8 -9.04 -0.59 20.30
C PHE A 8 -7.96 -0.97 19.28
N GLY A 9 -6.94 -0.11 19.12
CA GLY A 9 -5.72 -0.44 18.37
C GLY A 9 -4.92 -1.56 19.06
N GLN A 10 -4.11 -2.28 18.28
CA GLN A 10 -3.22 -3.32 18.80
C GLN A 10 -2.23 -2.75 19.83
N LYS A 11 -2.04 -3.46 20.94
CA LYS A 11 -1.03 -3.18 21.97
C LYS A 11 0.30 -3.81 21.58
N ALA A 12 1.40 -3.30 22.13
CA ALA A 12 2.76 -3.80 21.85
C ALA A 12 2.99 -5.30 22.15
N HIS A 13 2.09 -5.95 22.91
CA HIS A 13 2.14 -7.38 23.24
C HIS A 13 1.11 -8.23 22.47
N ASP A 14 0.33 -7.63 21.58
CA ASP A 14 -0.60 -8.39 20.76
C ASP A 14 0.17 -9.18 19.71
N ASN A 15 0.08 -10.51 19.77
CA ASN A 15 0.66 -11.37 18.74
C ASN A 15 -0.06 -11.12 17.41
N ILE A 16 0.67 -10.67 16.39
CA ILE A 16 0.12 -10.57 15.03
C ILE A 16 -0.13 -11.99 14.53
N ASN A 17 -1.40 -12.35 14.35
CA ASN A 17 -1.75 -13.58 13.67
C ASN A 17 -1.48 -13.41 12.16
N LEU A 18 -0.31 -13.86 11.71
CA LEU A 18 0.11 -13.75 10.31
C LEU A 18 -0.85 -14.46 9.33
N LYS A 19 -1.65 -15.43 9.80
CA LYS A 19 -2.66 -16.13 8.99
C LYS A 19 -3.99 -15.37 8.88
N LYS A 20 -4.19 -14.33 9.70
CA LYS A 20 -5.41 -13.52 9.79
C LYS A 20 -5.10 -12.03 9.79
N ILE A 21 -4.09 -11.60 9.04
CA ILE A 21 -3.74 -10.18 8.94
C ILE A 21 -4.92 -9.43 8.33
N ASN A 22 -5.36 -8.38 9.03
CA ASN A 22 -6.35 -7.45 8.50
C ASN A 22 -5.66 -6.45 7.56
N THR A 23 -5.60 -6.79 6.28
CA THR A 23 -4.94 -5.97 5.26
C THR A 23 -5.63 -4.63 5.03
N SER A 24 -6.95 -4.55 5.19
CA SER A 24 -7.69 -3.28 5.11
C SER A 24 -7.27 -2.31 6.22
N PHE A 25 -7.12 -2.81 7.45
CA PHE A 25 -6.65 -1.99 8.55
C PHE A 25 -5.18 -1.57 8.36
N LEU A 26 -4.33 -2.44 7.82
CA LEU A 26 -2.96 -2.07 7.47
C LEU A 26 -2.91 -0.95 6.42
N VAL A 27 -3.73 -1.02 5.38
CA VAL A 27 -3.83 0.05 4.35
C VAL A 27 -4.26 1.37 4.99
N GLN A 28 -5.23 1.34 5.91
CA GLN A 28 -5.66 2.53 6.65
C GLN A 28 -4.50 3.13 7.46
N LEU A 29 -3.77 2.32 8.24
CA LEU A 29 -2.64 2.79 9.05
C LEU A 29 -1.52 3.40 8.18
N ILE A 30 -1.25 2.82 7.00
CA ILE A 30 -0.26 3.34 6.06
C ILE A 30 -0.69 4.71 5.53
N GLU A 31 -1.95 4.86 5.10
CA GLU A 31 -2.49 6.15 4.62
C GLU A 31 -2.45 7.22 5.72
N GLU A 32 -2.86 6.86 6.94
CA GLU A 32 -2.80 7.75 8.10
C GLU A 32 -1.37 8.24 8.34
N LYS A 33 -0.38 7.35 8.37
CA LYS A 33 1.03 7.74 8.55
C LYS A 33 1.59 8.57 7.40
N ILE A 34 1.25 8.26 6.16
CA ILE A 34 1.64 9.10 5.02
C ILE A 34 1.06 10.51 5.16
N ASN A 35 -0.21 10.63 5.54
CA ASN A 35 -0.87 11.92 5.68
C ASN A 35 -0.39 12.71 6.91
N GLU A 36 -0.03 12.06 8.01
CA GLU A 36 0.67 12.68 9.14
C GLU A 36 2.00 13.31 8.68
N GLU A 37 2.81 12.55 7.93
CA GLU A 37 4.10 13.01 7.40
C GLU A 37 3.97 14.16 6.39
N ARG A 38 2.86 14.19 5.64
CA ARG A 38 2.52 15.27 4.70
C ARG A 38 2.09 16.53 5.44
N ALA A 39 1.28 16.40 6.48
CA ALA A 39 0.84 17.52 7.31
C ALA A 39 2.04 18.23 7.98
N GLN A 40 3.04 17.47 8.44
CA GLN A 40 4.29 18.03 8.98
C GLN A 40 5.12 18.83 7.96
N LYS A 41 4.85 18.65 6.65
CA LYS A 41 5.55 19.30 5.53
C LYS A 41 4.63 20.29 4.80
N ASP A 42 3.54 20.71 5.43
CA ASP A 42 2.52 21.62 4.88
C ASP A 42 1.95 21.16 3.52
N GLN A 43 1.82 19.84 3.34
CA GLN A 43 1.27 19.23 2.13
C GLN A 43 -0.19 18.79 2.34
N TYR A 44 -1.01 18.88 1.29
CA TYR A 44 -2.39 18.39 1.30
C TYR A 44 -2.46 16.87 1.52
N ALA A 45 -3.45 16.41 2.27
CA ALA A 45 -3.70 14.98 2.46
C ALA A 45 -4.04 14.27 1.14
N LEU A 46 -3.50 13.08 0.95
CA LEU A 46 -3.86 12.15 -0.12
C LEU A 46 -5.11 11.36 0.27
N LYS A 47 -5.81 10.84 -0.75
CA LYS A 47 -6.98 9.98 -0.60
C LYS A 47 -6.80 8.73 -1.46
N GLN A 48 -7.42 7.64 -1.04
CA GLN A 48 -7.51 6.42 -1.86
C GLN A 48 -8.24 6.69 -3.17
N ASP A 49 -7.71 6.10 -4.25
CA ASP A 49 -8.33 6.06 -5.56
C ASP A 49 -8.47 4.59 -6.02
N PRO A 50 -9.67 4.15 -6.46
CA PRO A 50 -9.89 2.77 -6.89
C PRO A 50 -8.98 2.30 -8.04
N ILE A 51 -8.64 3.19 -8.98
CA ILE A 51 -7.77 2.84 -10.12
C ILE A 51 -6.33 2.70 -9.66
N LEU A 52 -5.86 3.61 -8.80
CA LEU A 52 -4.52 3.48 -8.19
C LEU A 52 -4.41 2.19 -7.37
N LYS A 53 -5.47 1.78 -6.69
CA LYS A 53 -5.52 0.50 -5.96
C LYS A 53 -5.37 -0.71 -6.89
N LEU A 54 -6.03 -0.70 -8.06
CA LEU A 54 -5.87 -1.76 -9.07
C LEU A 54 -4.44 -1.81 -9.62
N ALA A 55 -3.88 -0.67 -9.99
CA ALA A 55 -2.50 -0.57 -10.48
C ALA A 55 -1.47 -1.04 -9.44
N ALA A 56 -1.65 -0.66 -8.16
CA ALA A 56 -0.75 -1.06 -7.07
C ALA A 56 -0.85 -2.56 -6.75
N ALA A 57 -2.05 -3.15 -6.82
CA ALA A 57 -2.26 -4.59 -6.64
C ALA A 57 -1.58 -5.38 -7.77
N ASP A 58 -1.76 -4.95 -9.03
CA ASP A 58 -1.12 -5.57 -10.19
C ASP A 58 0.42 -5.56 -10.08
N GLN A 59 1.00 -4.44 -9.65
CA GLN A 59 2.44 -4.35 -9.43
C GLN A 59 2.92 -5.21 -8.26
N SER A 60 2.15 -5.26 -7.17
CA SER A 60 2.47 -6.10 -6.01
C SER A 60 2.51 -7.58 -6.37
N ASP A 61 1.55 -8.04 -7.17
CA ASP A 61 1.52 -9.42 -7.68
C ASP A 61 2.68 -9.72 -8.63
N TYR A 62 3.05 -8.76 -9.47
CA TYR A 62 4.21 -8.88 -10.36
C TYR A 62 5.52 -9.02 -9.56
N ILE A 63 5.74 -8.14 -8.58
CA ILE A 63 6.91 -8.17 -7.68
C ILE A 63 6.95 -9.49 -6.89
N LEU A 64 5.81 -9.94 -6.37
CA LEU A 64 5.71 -11.19 -5.62
C LEU A 64 6.12 -12.40 -6.47
N LYS A 65 5.65 -12.47 -7.72
CA LYS A 65 6.00 -13.53 -8.67
C LYS A 65 7.48 -13.48 -9.08
N GLY A 66 8.02 -12.29 -9.25
CA GLY A 66 9.43 -12.08 -9.63
C GLY A 66 10.43 -12.21 -8.48
N GLY A 67 9.97 -12.10 -7.24
CA GLY A 67 10.82 -12.15 -6.04
C GLY A 67 11.77 -10.96 -5.90
N ARG A 68 11.55 -9.87 -6.66
CA ARG A 68 12.39 -8.67 -6.65
C ARG A 68 11.54 -7.42 -6.76
N VAL A 69 11.83 -6.43 -5.92
CA VAL A 69 11.23 -5.10 -6.02
C VAL A 69 11.79 -4.38 -7.25
N VAL A 70 10.91 -4.09 -8.19
CA VAL A 70 11.16 -3.33 -9.43
C VAL A 70 9.94 -2.47 -9.72
N HIS A 71 10.11 -1.39 -10.49
CA HIS A 71 9.02 -0.49 -10.88
C HIS A 71 8.42 -0.85 -12.25
N ASP A 72 9.22 -1.50 -13.10
CA ASP A 72 8.84 -1.79 -14.47
C ASP A 72 8.39 -3.25 -14.65
N GLN A 73 7.32 -3.44 -15.42
CA GLN A 73 6.87 -4.76 -15.87
C GLN A 73 7.34 -5.07 -17.29
N ASN A 74 7.55 -6.35 -17.57
CA ASN A 74 7.87 -6.82 -18.93
C ASN A 74 6.70 -6.65 -19.92
N ASN A 75 5.46 -6.50 -19.44
CA ASN A 75 4.31 -6.28 -20.29
C ASN A 75 4.27 -4.81 -20.76
N LYS A 76 4.43 -4.59 -22.07
CA LYS A 76 4.43 -3.25 -22.68
C LYS A 76 3.21 -2.39 -22.38
N LYS A 77 2.03 -2.98 -22.12
CA LYS A 77 0.80 -2.24 -21.78
C LYS A 77 0.76 -1.79 -20.31
N LYS A 78 1.69 -2.27 -19.49
CA LYS A 78 1.73 -2.09 -18.02
C LYS A 78 3.15 -1.80 -17.55
N ALA A 79 4.02 -1.34 -18.45
CA ALA A 79 5.45 -1.30 -18.23
C ALA A 79 5.77 -0.36 -17.07
N THR A 80 5.37 0.91 -17.17
CA THR A 80 5.59 1.90 -16.11
C THR A 80 4.39 1.99 -15.16
N PRO A 81 4.54 2.66 -13.99
CA PRO A 81 3.39 2.97 -13.11
C PRO A 81 2.27 3.72 -13.84
N PHE A 82 2.63 4.65 -14.72
CA PHE A 82 1.67 5.39 -15.54
C PHE A 82 0.92 4.48 -16.51
N ASP A 83 1.64 3.59 -17.22
CA ASP A 83 1.01 2.63 -18.14
C ASP A 83 0.01 1.72 -17.42
N ARG A 84 0.30 1.32 -16.18
CA ARG A 84 -0.65 0.54 -15.35
C ARG A 84 -1.92 1.32 -15.05
N VAL A 85 -1.81 2.59 -14.71
CA VAL A 85 -2.99 3.45 -14.49
C VAL A 85 -3.81 3.58 -15.77
N VAL A 86 -3.18 3.80 -16.92
CA VAL A 86 -3.85 3.86 -18.23
C VAL A 86 -4.50 2.52 -18.59
N PHE A 87 -3.84 1.40 -18.29
CA PHE A 87 -4.40 0.05 -18.52
C PHE A 87 -5.70 -0.19 -17.77
N TYR A 88 -5.84 0.40 -16.57
CA TYR A 88 -7.07 0.39 -15.77
C TYR A 88 -7.96 1.61 -16.02
N GLU A 89 -7.80 2.29 -17.15
CA GLU A 89 -8.65 3.40 -17.60
C GLU A 89 -8.63 4.64 -16.68
N GLY A 90 -7.52 4.86 -15.96
CA GLY A 90 -7.33 6.03 -15.11
C GLY A 90 -6.99 7.30 -15.89
N LEU A 91 -7.57 8.43 -15.47
CA LEU A 91 -7.36 9.77 -16.06
C LEU A 91 -6.50 10.65 -15.13
N ILE A 92 -5.32 10.16 -14.76
CA ILE A 92 -4.41 10.81 -13.81
C ILE A 92 -3.22 11.37 -14.60
N ASN A 93 -2.87 12.64 -14.38
CA ASN A 93 -1.82 13.31 -15.15
C ASN A 93 -0.40 12.91 -14.72
N GLU A 94 -0.19 12.64 -13.42
CA GLU A 94 1.11 12.31 -12.85
C GLU A 94 0.97 11.17 -11.84
N VAL A 95 1.90 10.21 -11.93
CA VAL A 95 1.88 9.00 -11.10
C VAL A 95 3.28 8.77 -10.51
N GLY A 96 3.33 8.57 -9.20
CA GLY A 96 4.52 8.13 -8.47
C GLY A 96 4.26 6.79 -7.78
N GLU A 97 5.32 6.01 -7.56
CA GLU A 97 5.21 4.68 -6.98
C GLU A 97 6.31 4.42 -5.93
N ASN A 98 5.89 3.93 -4.77
CA ASN A 98 6.77 3.34 -3.77
C ASN A 98 6.45 1.85 -3.65
N CYS A 99 7.47 0.99 -3.69
CA CYS A 99 7.32 -0.45 -3.53
C CYS A 99 8.16 -0.96 -2.36
N MET A 100 7.62 -1.94 -1.62
CA MET A 100 8.32 -2.58 -0.51
C MET A 100 7.99 -4.07 -0.51
N GLN A 101 8.99 -4.89 -0.22
CA GLN A 101 8.83 -6.30 0.07
C GLN A 101 9.44 -6.60 1.44
N THR A 102 8.72 -7.32 2.28
CA THR A 102 9.19 -7.73 3.60
C THR A 102 8.83 -9.19 3.88
N ALA A 103 9.66 -9.86 4.68
CA ALA A 103 9.39 -11.22 5.13
C ALA A 103 8.66 -11.19 6.47
N LEU A 104 7.56 -11.93 6.56
CA LEU A 104 6.80 -12.08 7.80
C LEU A 104 7.10 -13.43 8.45
N GLY A 105 7.35 -13.44 9.76
CA GLY A 105 7.57 -14.68 10.51
C GLY A 105 8.94 -15.34 10.29
N ALA A 106 9.90 -14.61 9.71
CA ALA A 106 11.28 -15.07 9.65
C ALA A 106 11.81 -15.25 11.08
N LYS A 107 12.36 -16.44 11.39
CA LYS A 107 13.07 -16.65 12.65
C LYS A 107 14.35 -15.82 12.60
N VAL A 108 14.44 -14.78 13.42
CA VAL A 108 15.70 -14.08 13.63
C VAL A 108 16.62 -15.06 14.36
N LYS A 109 17.74 -15.42 13.74
CA LYS A 109 18.84 -16.06 14.48
C LYS A 109 19.43 -14.97 15.37
N VAL A 110 19.18 -15.10 16.67
CA VAL A 110 19.86 -14.32 17.72
C VAL A 110 21.22 -14.96 17.98
#